data_AF-A0A6J4MRC8-F1
#
_entry.id   AF-A0A6J4MRC8-F1
#
_cell.length_a   1.000
_cell.length_b   1.000
_cell.length_c   1.000
_cell.angle_alpha   90.00
_cell.angle_beta   90.00
_cell.angle_gamma   90.00
#
_symmetry.space_group_name_H-M   'P 1'
#
loop_
_entity.id
_entity.type
_entity.pdbx_description
1 polymer ?
#
loop_
_entity_poly.entity_id
_entity_poly.type
_entity_poly.pdbx_seq_one_letter_code
_entity_poly.pdbx_strand_id
1 'polypeptide(L)'
;MFEGKPLSRMTYTDLDGFLREDNEEGTRLDYKEEAVSDLPKIACAFANTAGGHLVVGVKEKRDKGGNKTKKPDPDDVPGLPAKDWESSLLGKIRDRTRPPVVPEVKALEVPGKPGRVAV
;
A
#
# COMPACT_ATOMS: atom_id res chain seq x y z
N MET A 1 11.62 0.17 10.62
CA MET A 1 12.37 1.19 9.85
C MET A 1 12.80 0.62 8.50
N PHE A 2 12.25 1.15 7.41
CA PHE A 2 12.50 0.69 6.02
C PHE A 2 13.87 1.07 5.44
N GLU A 3 14.69 1.82 6.17
CA GLU A 3 15.93 2.37 5.63
C GLU A 3 16.95 1.27 5.29
N GLY A 4 17.13 1.05 3.99
CA GLY A 4 18.23 0.27 3.43
C GLY A 4 17.89 -1.13 2.91
N LYS A 5 16.68 -1.66 3.14
CA LYS A 5 16.27 -2.96 2.59
C LYS A 5 15.61 -2.76 1.22
N PRO A 6 16.13 -3.38 0.13
CA PRO A 6 15.48 -3.32 -1.18
C PRO A 6 14.06 -3.91 -1.11
N LEU A 7 13.10 -3.26 -1.78
CA LEU A 7 11.70 -3.70 -1.80
C LEU A 7 11.57 -5.17 -2.27
N SER A 8 12.42 -5.61 -3.18
CA SER A 8 12.49 -7.00 -3.66
C SER A 8 12.73 -8.04 -2.54
N ARG A 9 13.42 -7.65 -1.47
CA ARG A 9 13.75 -8.49 -0.29
C ARG A 9 12.81 -8.29 0.89
N MET A 10 11.80 -7.43 0.76
CA MET A 10 10.81 -7.21 1.80
C MET A 10 9.98 -8.48 2.01
N THR A 11 9.67 -8.77 3.28
CA THR A 11 8.82 -9.88 3.72
C THR A 11 7.58 -9.34 4.42
N TYR A 12 6.56 -10.18 4.60
CA TYR A 12 5.38 -9.77 5.38
C TYR A 12 5.75 -9.39 6.82
N THR A 13 6.76 -10.02 7.42
CA THR A 13 7.22 -9.66 8.77
C THR A 13 7.75 -8.22 8.83
N ASP A 14 8.42 -7.76 7.77
CA ASP A 14 8.86 -6.36 7.70
C ASP A 14 7.65 -5.42 7.58
N LEU A 15 6.64 -5.80 6.78
CA LEU A 15 5.39 -5.05 6.65
C LEU A 15 4.63 -4.99 7.98
N ASP A 16 4.41 -6.12 8.66
CA ASP A 16 3.75 -6.16 9.97
C ASP A 16 4.49 -5.29 10.99
N GLY A 17 5.82 -5.36 11.02
CA GLY A 17 6.65 -4.47 11.82
C GLY A 17 6.40 -2.99 11.52
N PHE A 18 6.30 -2.62 10.24
CA PHE A 18 5.98 -1.25 9.84
C PHE A 18 4.57 -0.82 10.23
N LEU A 19 3.55 -1.67 10.04
CA LEU A 19 2.18 -1.35 10.45
C LEU A 19 2.07 -1.15 11.97
N ARG A 20 2.88 -1.89 12.74
CA ARG A 20 2.96 -1.76 14.21
C ARG A 20 3.70 -0.52 14.71
N GLU A 21 4.47 0.15 13.85
CA GLU A 21 5.02 1.48 14.18
C GLU A 21 3.91 2.55 14.26
N ASP A 22 2.67 2.23 13.83
CA ASP A 22 1.47 3.08 13.97
C ASP A 22 1.64 4.46 13.31
N ASN A 23 2.43 4.51 12.24
CA ASN A 23 2.72 5.70 11.45
C ASN A 23 1.43 6.22 10.78
N GLU A 24 1.11 7.50 11.01
CA GLU A 24 -0.04 8.17 10.39
C GLU A 24 0.18 8.42 8.89
N GLU A 25 -0.89 8.33 8.10
CA GLU A 25 -0.91 8.77 6.71
C GLU A 25 -0.52 10.24 6.61
N GLY A 26 0.20 10.56 5.55
CA GLY A 26 0.67 11.90 5.30
C GLY A 26 1.03 12.11 3.84
N THR A 27 1.92 13.07 3.59
CA THR A 27 2.31 13.46 2.24
C THR A 27 3.12 12.38 1.51
N ARG A 28 3.65 11.38 2.22
CA ARG A 28 4.55 10.35 1.68
C ARG A 28 4.15 8.92 2.07
N LEU A 29 3.00 8.75 2.71
CA LEU A 29 2.50 7.47 3.18
C LEU A 29 0.99 7.45 3.10
N ASP A 30 0.45 6.45 2.43
CA ASP A 30 -0.98 6.27 2.26
C ASP A 30 -1.33 4.78 2.40
N TYR A 31 -2.39 4.46 3.15
CA TYR A 31 -2.93 3.11 3.29
C TYR A 31 -4.26 2.99 2.55
N LYS A 32 -4.43 1.88 1.82
CA LYS A 32 -5.66 1.59 1.09
C LYS A 32 -6.08 0.15 1.30
N GLU A 33 -7.34 -0.03 1.65
CA GLU A 33 -7.93 -1.37 1.81
C GLU A 33 -8.04 -2.09 0.46
N GLU A 34 -8.42 -1.36 -0.58
CA GLU A 34 -8.67 -1.87 -1.93
C GLU A 34 -7.90 -1.09 -3.01
N ALA A 35 -7.72 -1.71 -4.17
CA ALA A 35 -7.09 -1.07 -5.34
C ALA A 35 -8.05 -0.05 -5.99
N VAL A 36 -8.19 1.11 -5.34
CA VAL A 36 -9.11 2.20 -5.71
C VAL A 36 -8.79 2.82 -7.08
N SER A 37 -9.77 3.50 -7.67
CA SER A 37 -9.62 4.21 -8.96
C SER A 37 -8.62 5.38 -8.93
N ASP A 38 -8.33 5.93 -7.75
CA ASP A 38 -7.48 7.12 -7.55
C ASP A 38 -5.99 6.81 -7.37
N LEU A 39 -5.57 5.54 -7.45
CA LEU A 39 -4.16 5.15 -7.43
C LEU A 39 -3.25 5.97 -8.36
N PRO A 40 -3.64 6.33 -9.61
CA PRO A 40 -2.81 7.15 -10.48
C PRO A 40 -2.55 8.55 -9.94
N LYS A 41 -3.53 9.14 -9.22
CA LYS A 41 -3.37 10.47 -8.60
C LYS A 41 -2.37 10.42 -7.45
N ILE A 42 -2.46 9.39 -6.61
CA ILE A 42 -1.53 9.18 -5.49
C ILE A 42 -0.12 8.93 -6.03
N ALA A 43 0.01 8.06 -7.04
CA ALA A 43 1.28 7.79 -7.70
C ALA A 43 1.90 9.07 -8.31
N CYS A 44 1.10 9.90 -8.99
CA CYS A 44 1.54 11.22 -9.47
C CYS A 44 1.99 12.14 -8.33
N ALA A 45 1.24 12.21 -7.23
CA ALA A 45 1.57 13.06 -6.10
C ALA A 45 2.92 12.66 -5.47
N PHE A 46 3.19 11.35 -5.36
CA PHE A 46 4.48 10.85 -4.88
C PHE A 46 5.61 11.07 -5.89
N ALA A 47 5.36 10.87 -7.18
CA ALA A 47 6.35 11.12 -8.23
C ALA A 47 6.75 12.60 -8.34
N ASN A 48 5.82 13.53 -8.06
CA ASN A 48 6.08 14.98 -8.09
C ASN A 48 6.76 15.52 -6.82
N THR A 49 6.89 14.69 -5.78
CA THR A 49 7.52 15.07 -4.50
C THR A 49 8.80 14.27 -4.30
N ALA A 50 9.25 14.04 -3.06
CA ALA A 50 10.45 13.25 -2.75
C ALA A 50 10.18 11.73 -2.76
N GLY A 51 9.19 11.27 -3.54
CA GLY A 51 8.66 9.91 -3.46
C GLY A 51 7.79 9.66 -2.22
N GLY A 52 7.20 8.47 -2.17
CA GLY A 52 6.33 8.04 -1.08
C GLY A 52 6.05 6.55 -1.16
N HIS A 53 5.42 6.02 -0.11
CA HIS A 53 5.00 4.64 0.01
C HIS A 53 3.49 4.58 -0.05
N LEU A 54 2.97 3.65 -0.83
CA LEU A 54 1.57 3.31 -0.87
C LEU A 54 1.46 1.85 -0.44
N VAL A 55 0.66 1.59 0.58
CA VAL A 55 0.42 0.23 1.07
C VAL A 55 -1.04 -0.12 0.80
N VAL A 56 -1.27 -1.14 -0.02
CA VAL A 56 -2.59 -1.57 -0.47
C VAL A 56 -2.92 -2.96 0.08
N GLY A 57 -4.18 -3.19 0.45
CA GLY A 57 -4.63 -4.39 1.14
C GLY A 57 -4.59 -4.27 2.67
N VAL A 58 -4.35 -3.07 3.21
CA VAL A 58 -4.31 -2.78 4.65
C VAL A 58 -5.44 -1.83 4.99
N LYS A 59 -6.16 -2.13 6.07
CA LYS A 59 -7.27 -1.31 6.53
C LYS A 59 -6.77 -0.14 7.37
N GLU A 60 -7.48 0.96 7.30
CA GLU A 60 -7.28 2.08 8.21
C GLU A 60 -8.09 1.85 9.49
N LYS A 61 -7.45 2.07 10.65
CA LYS A 61 -8.11 2.05 11.95
C LYS A 61 -9.26 3.07 11.98
N ARG A 62 -10.31 2.70 12.71
CA ARG A 62 -11.43 3.58 13.01
C ARG A 62 -11.51 3.86 14.50
N ASP A 63 -11.83 5.10 14.85
CA ASP A 63 -12.09 5.46 16.24
C ASP A 63 -13.44 4.88 16.72
N LYS A 64 -13.77 5.09 18.00
CA LYS A 64 -15.05 4.65 18.59
C LYS A 64 -16.29 5.26 17.91
N GLY A 65 -16.12 6.40 17.22
CA GLY A 65 -17.16 7.06 16.43
C GLY A 65 -17.22 6.59 14.97
N GLY A 66 -16.37 5.65 14.56
CA GLY A 66 -16.28 5.16 13.18
C GLY A 66 -15.46 6.05 12.24
N ASN A 67 -14.82 7.11 12.75
CA ASN A 67 -14.01 8.02 11.94
C ASN A 67 -12.64 7.41 11.63
N LYS A 68 -12.15 7.75 10.44
CA LYS A 68 -10.81 7.46 9.95
C LYS A 68 -9.74 8.09 10.85
N THR A 69 -8.80 7.29 11.36
CA THR A 69 -7.71 7.74 12.24
C THR A 69 -6.42 8.04 11.51
N LYS A 70 -6.34 7.79 10.20
CA LYS A 70 -5.13 7.83 9.37
C LYS A 70 -4.06 6.83 9.78
N LYS A 71 -4.37 5.86 10.62
CA LYS A 71 -3.41 4.86 11.09
C LYS A 71 -3.76 3.49 10.51
N PRO A 72 -2.77 2.64 10.22
CA PRO A 72 -3.07 1.29 9.75
C PRO A 72 -3.64 0.44 10.88
N ASP A 73 -4.42 -0.56 10.52
CA ASP A 73 -4.84 -1.64 11.41
C ASP A 73 -3.96 -2.89 11.15
N PRO A 74 -2.89 -3.12 11.95
CA PRO A 74 -2.03 -4.27 11.78
C PRO A 74 -2.74 -5.60 12.09
N ASP A 75 -3.84 -5.56 12.84
CA ASP A 75 -4.60 -6.75 13.23
C ASP A 75 -5.70 -7.09 12.20
N ASP A 76 -6.03 -6.18 11.28
CA ASP A 76 -6.98 -6.38 10.18
C ASP A 76 -6.38 -6.01 8.81
N VAL A 77 -5.55 -6.90 8.28
CA VAL A 77 -4.98 -6.82 6.91
C VAL A 77 -5.81 -7.71 5.97
N PRO A 78 -6.84 -7.20 5.26
CA PRO A 78 -7.68 -8.02 4.38
C PRO A 78 -6.94 -8.57 3.15
N GLY A 79 -5.95 -7.83 2.65
CA GLY A 79 -5.22 -8.13 1.42
C GLY A 79 -6.08 -8.05 0.15
N LEU A 80 -5.41 -7.83 -0.97
CA LEU A 80 -5.96 -7.93 -2.30
C LEU A 80 -5.96 -9.39 -2.78
N PRO A 81 -6.88 -9.79 -3.68
CA PRO A 81 -6.74 -11.06 -4.38
C PRO A 81 -5.38 -11.15 -5.10
N ALA A 82 -4.66 -12.26 -4.90
CA ALA A 82 -3.32 -12.48 -5.49
C ALA A 82 -3.34 -12.56 -7.03
N LYS A 83 -4.53 -12.79 -7.61
CA LYS A 83 -4.72 -12.85 -9.05
C LYS A 83 -5.02 -11.45 -9.60
N ASP A 84 -4.38 -11.10 -10.72
CA ASP A 84 -4.66 -9.90 -11.53
C ASP A 84 -4.42 -8.54 -10.84
N TRP A 85 -3.91 -8.50 -9.59
CA TRP A 85 -3.63 -7.25 -8.88
C TRP A 85 -2.59 -6.40 -9.60
N GLU A 86 -1.50 -7.02 -10.07
CA GLU A 86 -0.35 -6.33 -10.64
C GLU A 86 -0.71 -5.66 -11.97
N SER A 87 -1.32 -6.41 -12.88
CA SER A 87 -1.77 -5.89 -14.16
C SER A 87 -2.84 -4.80 -13.99
N SER A 88 -3.74 -4.97 -13.01
CA SER A 88 -4.77 -3.96 -12.70
C SER A 88 -4.16 -2.68 -12.12
N LEU A 89 -3.19 -2.80 -11.20
CA LEU A 89 -2.57 -1.66 -10.52
C LEU A 89 -1.60 -0.91 -11.43
N LEU A 90 -0.60 -1.61 -11.98
CA LEU A 90 0.42 -1.02 -12.85
C LEU A 90 -0.17 -0.51 -14.15
N GLY A 91 -1.11 -1.24 -14.75
CA GLY A 91 -1.84 -0.81 -15.94
C GLY A 91 -2.59 0.50 -15.70
N LYS A 92 -3.37 0.58 -14.60
CA LYS A 92 -4.10 1.81 -14.24
C LYS A 92 -3.18 3.01 -14.04
N ILE A 93 -2.04 2.84 -13.37
CA ILE A 93 -1.10 3.94 -13.11
C ILE A 93 -0.43 4.37 -14.41
N ARG A 94 0.16 3.43 -15.16
CA ARG A 94 0.88 3.73 -16.40
C ARG A 94 -0.02 4.39 -17.44
N ASP A 95 -1.24 3.89 -17.61
CA ASP A 95 -2.13 4.36 -18.68
C ASP A 95 -2.80 5.72 -18.36
N ARG A 96 -2.79 6.13 -17.09
CA ARG A 96 -3.47 7.36 -16.60
C ARG A 96 -2.52 8.46 -16.12
N THR A 97 -1.21 8.26 -16.19
CA THR A 97 -0.19 9.25 -15.81
C THR A 97 0.61 9.72 -17.03
N ARG A 98 0.93 11.01 -17.09
CA ARG A 98 1.76 11.61 -18.16
C ARG A 98 2.77 12.60 -17.55
N PRO A 99 4.09 12.35 -17.66
CA PRO A 99 4.73 11.14 -18.21
C PRO A 99 4.34 9.86 -17.43
N PRO A 100 4.45 8.66 -18.04
CA PRO A 100 4.10 7.42 -17.36
C PRO A 100 4.93 7.20 -16.09
N VAL A 101 4.25 7.06 -14.95
CA VAL A 101 4.86 6.69 -13.67
C VAL A 101 4.90 5.17 -13.58
N VAL A 102 6.08 4.60 -13.30
CA VAL A 102 6.26 3.17 -13.06
C VAL A 102 6.74 2.99 -11.62
N PRO A 103 5.84 2.68 -10.67
CA PRO A 103 6.25 2.44 -9.30
C PRO A 103 6.96 1.09 -9.15
N GLU A 104 7.87 0.99 -8.20
CA GLU A 104 8.32 -0.31 -7.69
C GLU A 104 7.20 -0.92 -6.83
N VAL A 105 6.88 -2.18 -7.07
CA VAL A 105 5.79 -2.89 -6.37
C VAL A 105 6.27 -4.24 -5.85
N LYS A 106 5.73 -4.68 -4.72
CA LYS A 106 6.01 -6.00 -4.15
C LYS A 106 4.78 -6.54 -3.46
N ALA A 107 4.26 -7.65 -3.97
CA ALA A 107 3.25 -8.42 -3.24
C ALA A 107 3.89 -9.24 -2.12
N LEU A 108 3.25 -9.20 -0.96
CA LEU A 108 3.55 -9.96 0.24
C LEU A 108 2.33 -10.78 0.62
N GLU A 109 2.46 -12.10 0.70
CA GLU A 109 1.36 -12.98 1.11
C GLU A 109 0.92 -12.66 2.55
N VAL A 110 -0.38 -12.55 2.77
CA VAL A 110 -0.94 -12.28 4.10
C VAL A 110 -1.04 -13.60 4.88
N PRO A 111 -0.36 -13.75 6.02
CA PRO A 111 -0.42 -14.96 6.83
C PRO A 111 -1.86 -15.30 7.23
N GLY A 112 -2.22 -16.58 7.11
CA GLY A 112 -3.57 -17.05 7.44
C GLY A 112 -4.65 -16.72 6.40
N LYS A 113 -4.31 -16.03 5.30
CA LYS A 113 -5.26 -15.71 4.21
C LYS A 113 -4.70 -16.18 2.84
N PRO A 114 -4.84 -17.48 2.49
CA PRO A 114 -4.37 -18.01 1.22
C PRO A 114 -4.96 -17.25 0.02
N GLY A 115 -4.11 -16.91 -0.95
CA GLY A 115 -4.53 -16.16 -2.14
C GLY A 115 -4.83 -14.66 -1.90
N ARG A 116 -4.43 -14.12 -0.74
CA ARG A 116 -4.46 -12.69 -0.44
C ARG A 116 -3.05 -12.12 -0.30
N VAL A 117 -2.83 -10.93 -0.84
CA VAL A 117 -1.54 -10.22 -0.79
C VAL A 117 -1.72 -8.77 -0.34
N ALA A 118 -0.79 -8.27 0.45
CA ALA A 118 -0.59 -6.84 0.65
C ALA A 118 0.50 -6.36 -0.33
N VAL A 119 0.35 -5.15 -0.86
CA VAL A 119 1.19 -4.60 -1.95
C VAL A 119 1.72 -3.23 -1.57
#